data_AF-A0A834ZMW2-F1
#
_entry.id   AF-A0A834ZMW2-F1
#
_cell.length_a   1.000
_cell.length_b   1.000
_cell.length_c   1.000
_cell.angle_alpha   90.00
_cell.angle_beta   90.00
_cell.angle_gamma   90.00
#
_symmetry.space_group_name_H-M   'P 1'
#
loop_
_entity.id
_entity.type
_entity.pdbx_description
1 polymer ?
#
loop_
_entity_poly.entity_id
_entity_poly.type
_entity_poly.pdbx_seq_one_letter_code
_entity_poly.pdbx_strand_id
1 'polypeptide(L)'
;MAGKAAKCVVKTIGEYQYPWREKLVKYKDELSKGVWGYWELGAWKQLGLSARRRARLRKEVLLAGEDWPYDPARKEMRNKRKGHKCDRISAEKRAHTAELMKKMPEMLLDYKKRREDFGSLELSLFAACAYVQGALMVLHRSLIFSVASTIRYMMEAQSQDSLPPRPRVKATLNLSSEIYSVNATKGILSAQLVSMKEESMSILKDFITKHNVPNDVPDEAVESSSEDDGEAPEKPAERPKKRK
;
A
#
# COMPACT_ATOMS: atom_id res chain seq x y z
N MET A 1 63.04 -43.26 14.09
CA MET A 1 62.50 -42.04 13.46
C MET A 1 63.06 -41.73 12.06
N ALA A 2 64.18 -42.32 11.60
CA ALA A 2 64.77 -42.03 10.28
C ALA A 2 64.00 -42.54 9.04
N GLY A 3 63.18 -43.59 9.18
CA GLY A 3 62.47 -44.20 8.04
C GLY A 3 61.29 -43.39 7.48
N LYS A 4 60.77 -42.39 8.21
CA LYS A 4 59.68 -41.52 7.73
C LYS A 4 60.20 -40.41 6.82
N ALA A 5 61.39 -39.88 7.08
CA ALA A 5 62.01 -38.83 6.28
C ALA A 5 62.45 -39.36 4.89
N ALA A 6 63.07 -40.54 4.84
CA ALA A 6 63.47 -41.18 3.58
C ALA A 6 62.26 -41.54 2.69
N LYS A 7 61.16 -42.05 3.28
CA LYS A 7 59.91 -42.29 2.54
C LYS A 7 59.27 -41.01 1.98
N CYS A 8 59.43 -39.88 2.68
CA CYS A 8 58.93 -38.59 2.22
C CYS A 8 59.71 -38.11 0.98
N VAL A 9 61.04 -38.22 1.01
CA VAL A 9 61.92 -37.79 -0.09
C VAL A 9 61.79 -38.69 -1.34
N VAL A 10 61.65 -40.00 -1.15
CA VAL A 10 61.43 -40.95 -2.27
C VAL A 10 60.04 -40.76 -2.89
N LYS A 11 59.00 -40.44 -2.09
CA LYS A 11 57.69 -40.02 -2.62
C LYS A 11 57.79 -38.75 -3.46
N THR A 12 58.52 -37.74 -2.99
CA THR A 12 58.63 -36.47 -3.72
C THR A 12 59.33 -36.58 -5.08
N ILE A 13 60.17 -37.59 -5.30
CA ILE A 13 60.91 -37.76 -6.58
C ILE A 13 60.12 -38.64 -7.57
N GLY A 14 59.33 -39.61 -7.08
CA GLY A 14 58.52 -40.51 -7.92
C GLY A 14 57.06 -40.06 -8.15
N GLU A 15 56.43 -39.32 -7.23
CA GLU A 15 55.04 -38.82 -7.35
C GLU A 15 54.93 -37.57 -8.24
N TYR A 16 56.03 -37.11 -8.82
CA TYR A 16 56.04 -35.92 -9.68
C TYR A 16 55.42 -36.16 -11.06
N GLN A 17 55.14 -37.41 -11.44
CA GLN A 17 54.70 -37.68 -12.80
C GLN A 17 53.30 -37.10 -13.05
N TYR A 18 52.26 -37.40 -12.27
CA TYR A 18 50.93 -36.75 -12.39
C TYR A 18 50.05 -36.96 -11.13
N PRO A 19 50.18 -36.11 -10.09
CA PRO A 19 49.42 -36.25 -8.83
C PRO A 19 47.90 -36.27 -8.98
N TRP A 20 47.38 -35.74 -10.09
CA TRP A 20 45.95 -35.69 -10.37
C TRP A 20 45.39 -37.04 -10.87
N ARG A 21 46.20 -37.92 -11.49
CA ARG A 21 45.75 -39.26 -11.94
C ARG A 21 45.33 -40.13 -10.75
N GLU A 22 46.13 -40.13 -9.70
CA GLU A 22 45.82 -40.85 -8.45
C GLU A 22 44.58 -40.27 -7.75
N LYS A 23 44.45 -38.94 -7.74
CA LYS A 23 43.27 -38.26 -7.19
C LYS A 23 42.02 -38.61 -8.02
N LEU A 24 42.12 -38.72 -9.35
CA LEU A 24 41.01 -39.14 -10.20
C LEU A 24 40.57 -40.57 -9.88
N VAL A 25 41.52 -41.51 -9.74
CA VAL A 25 41.20 -42.90 -9.37
C VAL A 25 40.53 -42.95 -7.99
N LYS A 26 41.07 -42.23 -7.00
CA LYS A 26 40.54 -42.19 -5.64
C LYS A 26 39.11 -41.65 -5.57
N TYR A 27 38.78 -40.67 -6.40
CA TYR A 27 37.50 -39.97 -6.36
C TYR A 27 36.57 -40.28 -7.54
N LYS A 28 36.88 -41.30 -8.34
CA LYS A 28 36.13 -41.68 -9.55
C LYS A 28 34.64 -41.85 -9.26
N ASP A 29 34.31 -42.54 -8.17
CA ASP A 29 32.93 -42.83 -7.75
C ASP A 29 32.22 -41.58 -7.19
N GLU A 30 32.96 -40.62 -6.62
CA GLU A 30 32.40 -39.36 -6.16
C GLU A 30 32.21 -38.35 -7.32
N LEU A 31 33.05 -38.44 -8.35
CA LEU A 31 32.94 -37.61 -9.55
C LEU A 31 31.76 -38.04 -10.42
N SER A 32 31.47 -39.35 -10.50
CA SER A 32 30.33 -39.88 -11.27
C SER A 32 28.96 -39.55 -10.67
N LYS A 33 28.87 -39.30 -9.35
CA LYS A 33 27.63 -38.92 -8.65
C LYS A 33 27.11 -37.50 -8.99
N GLY A 34 27.78 -36.78 -9.88
CA GLY A 34 27.39 -35.42 -10.30
C GLY A 34 28.04 -34.32 -9.46
N VAL A 35 27.65 -33.06 -9.69
CA VAL A 35 28.35 -31.85 -9.20
C VAL A 35 27.84 -31.32 -7.87
N TRP A 36 26.55 -31.50 -7.57
CA TRP A 36 25.89 -30.84 -6.43
C TRP A 36 25.46 -31.78 -5.31
N GLY A 37 25.70 -33.08 -5.47
CA GLY A 37 25.11 -34.11 -4.63
C GLY A 37 24.35 -35.10 -5.47
N TYR A 38 23.85 -36.13 -4.79
CA TYR A 38 23.02 -37.14 -5.38
C TYR A 38 21.77 -37.31 -4.51
N TRP A 39 20.67 -37.65 -5.18
CA TRP A 39 19.41 -37.94 -4.51
C TRP A 39 19.41 -39.43 -4.14
N GLU A 40 19.36 -39.73 -2.85
CA GLU A 40 19.30 -41.10 -2.36
C GLU A 40 18.31 -41.18 -1.19
N LEU A 41 17.44 -42.19 -1.21
CA LEU A 41 16.49 -42.49 -0.13
C LEU A 41 15.65 -41.27 0.29
N GLY A 42 15.23 -40.45 -0.67
CA GLY A 42 14.36 -39.28 -0.42
C GLY A 42 15.09 -38.05 0.15
N ALA A 43 16.42 -38.08 0.23
CA ALA A 43 17.21 -36.95 0.71
C ALA A 43 18.34 -36.60 -0.28
N TRP A 44 18.65 -35.30 -0.34
CA TRP A 44 19.88 -34.84 -0.98
C TRP A 44 21.08 -35.17 -0.09
N LYS A 45 21.96 -36.06 -0.55
CA LYS A 45 23.24 -36.32 0.12
C LYS A 45 24.35 -35.47 -0.51
N GLN A 46 25.25 -34.99 0.35
CA GLN A 46 26.43 -34.23 -0.05
C GLN A 46 27.50 -35.17 -0.62
N LEU A 47 28.33 -34.64 -1.50
CA LEU A 47 29.50 -35.33 -2.05
C LEU A 47 30.62 -35.39 -1.00
N GLY A 48 31.39 -36.47 -0.99
CA GLY A 48 32.61 -36.57 -0.17
C GLY A 48 33.73 -35.62 -0.64
N LEU A 49 33.59 -35.06 -1.84
CA LEU A 49 34.45 -34.04 -2.40
C LEU A 49 33.80 -32.65 -2.40
N SER A 50 34.50 -31.67 -1.84
CA SER A 50 34.08 -30.28 -1.97
C SER A 50 34.27 -29.75 -3.40
N ALA A 51 33.36 -28.85 -3.81
CA ALA A 51 33.40 -28.23 -5.13
C ALA A 51 34.75 -27.54 -5.42
N ARG A 52 35.39 -26.94 -4.41
CA ARG A 52 36.72 -26.32 -4.55
C ARG A 52 37.82 -27.32 -4.83
N ARG A 53 37.80 -28.51 -4.21
CA ARG A 53 38.77 -29.57 -4.50
C ARG A 53 38.54 -30.13 -5.90
N ARG A 54 37.27 -30.34 -6.29
CA ARG A 54 36.91 -30.75 -7.64
C ARG A 54 37.38 -29.76 -8.72
N ALA A 55 37.17 -28.46 -8.51
CA ALA A 55 37.64 -27.44 -9.46
C ALA A 55 39.17 -27.39 -9.57
N ARG A 56 39.90 -27.62 -8.48
CA ARG A 56 41.37 -27.76 -8.52
C ARG A 56 41.80 -28.97 -9.36
N LEU A 57 41.15 -30.13 -9.16
CA LEU A 57 41.38 -31.32 -9.97
C LEU A 57 41.08 -31.08 -11.45
N ARG A 58 39.91 -30.49 -11.75
CA ARG A 58 39.51 -30.13 -13.12
C ARG A 58 40.54 -29.20 -13.78
N LYS A 59 41.05 -28.22 -13.03
CA LYS A 59 42.12 -27.32 -13.51
C LYS A 59 43.40 -28.10 -13.82
N GLU A 60 43.85 -28.98 -12.93
CA GLU A 60 45.06 -29.81 -13.12
C GLU A 60 44.93 -30.71 -14.37
N VAL A 61 43.76 -31.34 -14.58
CA VAL A 61 43.47 -32.22 -15.75
C VAL A 61 43.43 -31.43 -17.06
N LEU A 62 42.68 -30.33 -17.09
CA LEU A 62 42.56 -29.50 -18.29
C LEU A 62 43.89 -28.83 -18.68
N LEU A 63 44.72 -28.45 -17.70
CA LEU A 63 46.06 -27.93 -17.95
C LEU A 63 47.00 -28.99 -18.54
N ALA A 64 46.79 -30.27 -18.21
CA ALA A 64 47.52 -31.38 -18.82
C ALA A 64 47.02 -31.73 -20.24
N GLY A 65 45.98 -31.04 -20.73
CA GLY A 65 45.40 -31.27 -22.06
C GLY A 65 44.44 -32.46 -22.13
N GLU A 66 44.07 -33.07 -21.00
CA GLU A 66 43.05 -34.12 -20.97
C GLU A 66 41.64 -33.54 -20.81
N ASP A 67 40.64 -34.26 -21.34
CA ASP A 67 39.25 -33.84 -21.29
C ASP A 67 38.60 -34.18 -19.93
N TRP A 68 37.57 -33.41 -19.55
CA TRP A 68 36.86 -33.56 -18.28
C TRP A 68 35.43 -34.08 -18.49
N PRO A 69 35.19 -35.41 -18.46
CA PRO A 69 33.91 -36.01 -18.86
C PRO A 69 32.83 -36.00 -17.76
N TYR A 70 33.15 -35.60 -16.53
CA TYR A 70 32.26 -35.78 -15.37
C TYR A 70 31.19 -34.68 -15.21
N ASP A 71 31.40 -33.49 -15.79
CA ASP A 71 30.49 -32.37 -15.61
C ASP A 71 29.61 -32.18 -16.85
N PRO A 72 28.28 -32.09 -16.71
CA PRO A 72 27.40 -31.81 -17.84
C PRO A 72 27.65 -30.39 -18.41
N ALA A 73 27.41 -30.23 -19.70
CA ALA A 73 27.50 -28.93 -20.37
C ALA A 73 26.55 -27.91 -19.71
N ARG A 74 26.98 -26.64 -19.68
CA ARG A 74 26.17 -25.55 -19.13
C ARG A 74 24.92 -25.35 -19.99
N LYS A 75 23.76 -25.30 -19.36
CA LYS A 75 22.49 -24.99 -20.04
C LYS A 75 22.48 -23.56 -20.57
N GLU A 76 21.76 -23.35 -21.66
CA GLU A 76 21.54 -22.03 -22.23
C GLU A 76 20.79 -21.11 -21.26
N MET A 77 21.16 -19.83 -21.26
CA MET A 77 20.54 -18.82 -20.39
C MET A 77 19.22 -18.32 -20.99
N ARG A 78 18.20 -18.11 -20.14
CA ARG A 78 16.91 -17.54 -20.57
C ARG A 78 17.03 -16.02 -20.75
N ASN A 79 17.09 -15.57 -21.99
CA ASN A 79 17.24 -14.14 -22.33
C ASN A 79 15.89 -13.44 -22.61
N LYS A 80 14.92 -13.55 -21.69
CA LYS A 80 13.62 -12.86 -21.83
C LYS A 80 13.53 -11.68 -20.86
N ARG A 81 13.41 -10.45 -21.38
CA ARG A 81 13.13 -9.24 -20.58
C ARG A 81 11.66 -9.21 -20.17
N LYS A 82 11.37 -8.87 -18.91
CA LYS A 82 10.00 -8.85 -18.35
C LYS A 82 9.20 -7.61 -18.78
N GLY A 83 9.87 -6.49 -19.00
CA GLY A 83 9.27 -5.16 -19.16
C GLY A 83 8.70 -4.60 -17.84
N HIS A 84 8.60 -3.27 -17.75
CA HIS A 84 7.97 -2.61 -16.61
C HIS A 84 6.44 -2.72 -16.70
N LYS A 85 5.75 -2.80 -15.54
CA LYS A 85 4.28 -2.95 -15.51
C LYS A 85 3.58 -1.72 -16.13
N CYS A 86 4.10 -0.52 -15.86
CA CYS A 86 3.53 0.72 -16.38
C CYS A 86 3.52 0.72 -17.91
N ASP A 87 4.65 0.39 -18.53
CA ASP A 87 4.83 0.43 -19.99
C ASP A 87 3.90 -0.56 -20.69
N ARG A 88 3.75 -1.76 -20.10
CA ARG A 88 2.85 -2.80 -20.61
C ARG A 88 1.40 -2.34 -20.67
N ILE A 89 0.94 -1.60 -19.66
CA ILE A 89 -0.46 -1.15 -19.51
C ILE A 89 -0.66 0.23 -20.17
N SER A 90 0.41 0.93 -20.56
CA SER A 90 0.32 2.30 -21.05
C SER A 90 -0.48 2.43 -22.34
N ALA A 91 -0.35 1.46 -23.27
CA ALA A 91 -1.12 1.43 -24.51
C ALA A 91 -2.61 1.21 -24.23
N GLU A 92 -2.93 0.26 -23.35
CA GLU A 92 -4.29 -0.05 -22.92
C GLU A 92 -4.96 1.16 -22.27
N LYS A 93 -4.24 1.88 -21.39
CA LYS A 93 -4.74 3.12 -20.77
C LYS A 93 -5.06 4.20 -21.80
N ARG A 94 -4.18 4.43 -22.78
CA ARG A 94 -4.41 5.43 -23.83
C ARG A 94 -5.63 5.07 -24.69
N ALA A 95 -5.81 3.80 -25.03
CA ALA A 95 -6.97 3.32 -25.77
C ALA A 95 -8.27 3.49 -24.97
N HIS A 96 -8.28 3.09 -23.70
CA HIS A 96 -9.45 3.28 -22.83
C HIS A 96 -9.82 4.76 -22.66
N THR A 97 -8.83 5.65 -22.51
CA THR A 97 -9.08 7.09 -22.49
C THR A 97 -9.73 7.57 -23.79
N ALA A 98 -9.26 7.11 -24.96
CA ALA A 98 -9.87 7.49 -26.25
C ALA A 98 -11.31 6.97 -26.39
N GLU A 99 -11.60 5.75 -25.94
CA GLU A 99 -12.95 5.19 -25.92
C GLU A 99 -13.89 5.95 -24.98
N LEU A 100 -13.41 6.32 -23.79
CA LEU A 100 -14.18 7.13 -22.84
C LEU A 100 -14.51 8.51 -23.41
N MET A 101 -13.57 9.13 -24.15
CA MET A 101 -13.79 10.42 -24.79
C MET A 101 -14.87 10.36 -25.88
N LYS A 102 -14.97 9.24 -26.61
CA LYS A 102 -16.07 9.03 -27.58
C LYS A 102 -17.44 8.98 -26.91
N LYS A 103 -17.53 8.43 -25.69
CA LYS A 103 -18.77 8.32 -24.90
C LYS A 103 -19.11 9.58 -24.10
N MET A 104 -18.19 10.54 -24.01
CA MET A 104 -18.37 11.79 -23.29
C MET A 104 -19.65 12.57 -23.66
N PRO A 105 -19.96 12.82 -24.95
CA PRO A 105 -21.16 13.59 -25.31
C PRO A 105 -22.45 12.89 -24.88
N GLU A 106 -22.53 11.56 -25.02
CA GLU A 106 -23.66 10.77 -24.56
C GLU A 106 -23.84 10.87 -23.04
N MET A 107 -22.75 10.71 -22.27
CA MET A 107 -22.78 10.85 -20.81
C MET A 107 -23.23 12.24 -20.35
N LEU A 108 -22.88 13.30 -21.09
CA LEU A 108 -23.31 14.68 -20.80
C LEU A 108 -24.81 14.86 -21.05
N LEU A 109 -25.34 14.32 -22.16
CA LEU A 109 -26.77 14.35 -22.47
C LEU A 109 -27.57 13.59 -21.40
N ASP A 110 -27.09 12.41 -21.01
CA ASP A 110 -27.70 11.61 -19.97
C ASP A 110 -27.71 12.32 -18.61
N TYR A 111 -26.62 13.01 -18.26
CA TYR A 111 -26.56 13.79 -17.02
C TYR A 111 -27.54 14.97 -17.05
N LYS A 112 -27.59 15.69 -18.17
CA LYS A 112 -28.51 16.81 -18.36
C LYS A 112 -29.97 16.33 -18.25
N LYS A 113 -30.31 15.24 -18.94
CA LYS A 113 -31.63 14.62 -18.89
C LYS A 113 -32.02 14.22 -17.47
N ARG A 114 -31.14 13.51 -16.73
CA ARG A 114 -31.42 13.16 -15.32
C ARG A 114 -31.67 14.38 -14.43
N ARG A 115 -30.93 15.47 -14.64
CA ARG A 115 -31.12 16.71 -13.88
C ARG A 115 -32.47 17.36 -14.21
N GLU A 116 -32.83 17.40 -15.47
CA GLU A 116 -34.11 17.94 -15.95
C GLU A 116 -35.28 17.09 -15.44
N ASP A 117 -35.18 15.76 -15.54
CA ASP A 117 -36.17 14.82 -15.04
C ASP A 117 -36.37 14.98 -13.52
N PHE A 118 -35.29 15.10 -12.75
CA PHE A 118 -35.38 15.33 -11.30
C PHE A 118 -36.08 16.65 -10.96
N GLY A 119 -35.75 17.74 -11.67
CA GLY A 119 -36.41 19.03 -11.49
C GLY A 119 -37.89 18.99 -11.89
N SER A 120 -38.25 18.24 -12.94
CA SER A 120 -39.64 18.05 -13.35
C SER A 120 -40.46 17.27 -12.32
N LEU A 121 -39.85 16.26 -11.68
CA LEU A 121 -40.48 15.49 -10.61
C LEU A 121 -40.70 16.36 -9.36
N GLU A 122 -39.72 17.20 -8.98
CA GLU A 122 -39.89 18.14 -7.87
C GLU A 122 -41.02 19.14 -8.14
N LEU A 123 -41.10 19.72 -9.34
CA LEU A 123 -42.19 20.61 -9.73
C LEU A 123 -43.54 19.91 -9.73
N SER A 124 -43.61 18.66 -10.20
CA SER A 124 -44.84 17.87 -10.17
C SER A 124 -45.29 17.55 -8.75
N LEU A 125 -44.35 17.27 -7.84
CA LEU A 125 -44.64 17.02 -6.42
C LEU A 125 -45.11 18.31 -5.74
N PHE A 126 -44.50 19.44 -6.07
CA PHE A 126 -44.87 20.76 -5.55
C PHE A 126 -46.27 21.18 -6.04
N ALA A 127 -46.58 20.96 -7.32
CA ALA A 127 -47.90 21.22 -7.90
C ALA A 127 -48.98 20.31 -7.28
N ALA A 128 -48.70 19.02 -7.08
CA ALA A 128 -49.62 18.10 -6.41
C ALA A 128 -49.85 18.50 -4.94
N CYS A 129 -48.80 18.92 -4.22
CA CYS A 129 -48.90 19.38 -2.85
C CYS A 129 -49.73 20.68 -2.74
N ALA A 130 -49.50 21.63 -3.64
CA ALA A 130 -50.27 22.88 -3.72
C ALA A 130 -51.75 22.63 -4.04
N TYR A 131 -52.06 21.66 -4.91
CA TYR A 131 -53.44 21.27 -5.23
C TYR A 131 -54.17 20.68 -4.01
N VAL A 132 -53.49 19.82 -3.24
CA VAL A 132 -54.04 19.25 -2.00
C VAL A 132 -54.21 20.32 -0.92
N GLN A 133 -53.24 21.23 -0.74
CA GLN A 133 -53.36 22.36 0.20
C GLN A 133 -54.48 23.34 -0.21
N GLY A 134 -54.64 23.61 -1.51
CA GLY A 134 -55.74 24.43 -2.03
C GLY A 134 -57.11 23.81 -1.74
N ALA A 135 -57.26 22.50 -2.00
CA ALA A 135 -58.49 21.76 -1.69
C ALA A 135 -58.80 21.75 -0.17
N LEU A 136 -57.77 21.56 0.66
CA LEU A 136 -57.90 21.61 2.12
C LEU A 136 -58.33 23.01 2.60
N MET A 137 -57.78 24.09 2.03
CA MET A 137 -58.17 25.45 2.39
C MET A 137 -59.62 25.79 1.98
N VAL A 138 -60.12 25.25 0.87
CA VAL A 138 -61.53 25.42 0.45
C VAL A 138 -62.47 24.71 1.43
N LEU A 139 -62.14 23.49 1.87
CA LEU A 139 -62.90 22.74 2.87
C LEU A 139 -62.81 23.36 4.28
N HIS A 140 -61.65 23.90 4.65
CA HIS A 140 -61.46 24.57 5.93
C HIS A 140 -62.22 25.90 5.97
N ARG A 141 -62.33 26.62 4.83
CA ARG A 141 -63.08 27.88 4.74
C ARG A 141 -64.60 27.67 4.77
N SER A 142 -65.12 26.58 4.21
CA SER A 142 -66.54 26.21 4.36
C SER A 142 -66.87 25.73 5.77
N LEU A 143 -65.96 24.99 6.43
CA LEU A 143 -66.12 24.58 7.83
C LEU A 143 -66.00 25.77 8.81
N ILE A 144 -65.03 26.68 8.60
CA ILE A 144 -64.86 27.90 9.41
C ILE A 144 -66.04 28.85 9.22
N PHE A 145 -66.63 28.99 8.03
CA PHE A 145 -67.81 29.85 7.86
C PHE A 145 -69.03 29.29 8.62
N SER A 146 -69.15 27.96 8.71
CA SER A 146 -70.21 27.30 9.49
C SER A 146 -69.98 27.39 11.01
N VAL A 147 -68.73 27.42 11.48
CA VAL A 147 -68.36 27.41 12.91
C VAL A 147 -68.14 28.83 13.47
N ALA A 148 -67.69 29.80 12.66
CA ALA A 148 -67.55 31.20 13.06
C ALA A 148 -68.90 31.92 13.20
N SER A 149 -69.97 31.39 12.58
CA SER A 149 -71.34 31.84 12.83
C SER A 149 -71.85 31.43 14.22
N THR A 150 -71.28 30.39 14.83
CA THR A 150 -71.66 29.88 16.15
C THR A 150 -70.72 30.33 17.27
N ILE A 151 -69.47 30.69 16.98
CA ILE A 151 -68.44 31.03 17.99
C ILE A 151 -68.29 32.54 18.28
N ARG A 152 -69.00 33.45 17.59
CA ARG A 152 -69.01 34.89 17.98
C ARG A 152 -69.81 35.16 19.29
N TYR A 153 -70.47 34.15 19.83
CA TYR A 153 -70.90 34.13 21.23
C TYR A 153 -69.93 33.23 22.01
N MET A 154 -69.34 33.76 23.09
CA MET A 154 -68.52 33.12 24.15
C MET A 154 -66.99 33.43 24.12
N MET A 155 -66.58 34.40 24.96
CA MET A 155 -65.29 34.52 25.71
C MET A 155 -63.99 34.68 24.88
N GLU A 156 -63.10 35.67 25.06
CA GLU A 156 -62.58 36.38 26.24
C GLU A 156 -62.03 35.44 27.35
N ALA A 157 -60.76 35.02 27.24
CA ALA A 157 -59.92 34.67 28.39
C ALA A 157 -58.44 34.47 28.03
N GLN A 158 -57.60 35.02 28.92
CA GLN A 158 -56.14 35.09 29.04
C GLN A 158 -55.36 33.75 29.01
N SER A 159 -54.05 33.81 28.74
CA SER A 159 -53.00 33.43 29.72
C SER A 159 -51.56 33.59 29.18
N GLN A 160 -50.71 34.18 30.04
CA GLN A 160 -49.25 34.18 29.99
C GLN A 160 -48.70 32.90 30.66
N ASP A 161 -47.45 32.50 30.35
CA ASP A 161 -46.40 32.27 31.36
C ASP A 161 -45.09 31.76 30.71
N SER A 162 -44.00 32.51 30.93
CA SER A 162 -42.66 32.25 30.40
C SER A 162 -41.74 31.70 31.50
N LEU A 163 -41.19 30.50 31.29
CA LEU A 163 -40.08 29.93 32.06
C LEU A 163 -38.82 29.82 31.17
N PRO A 164 -37.59 29.98 31.72
CA PRO A 164 -36.38 29.96 30.90
C PRO A 164 -36.10 28.56 30.32
N PRO A 165 -35.72 28.44 29.03
CA PRO A 165 -35.56 27.16 28.37
C PRO A 165 -34.32 26.42 28.89
N ARG A 166 -34.53 25.22 29.44
CA ARG A 166 -33.45 24.26 29.72
C ARG A 166 -32.71 23.91 28.41
N PRO A 167 -31.37 23.84 28.40
CA PRO A 167 -30.63 23.41 27.20
C PRO A 167 -31.09 22.01 26.81
N ARG A 168 -31.65 21.89 25.60
CA ARG A 168 -32.21 20.62 25.11
C ARG A 168 -31.14 19.73 24.46
N VAL A 169 -30.00 20.30 24.09
CA VAL A 169 -28.95 19.61 23.35
C VAL A 169 -27.59 19.89 24.02
N LYS A 170 -26.94 18.80 24.46
CA LYS A 170 -25.62 18.81 25.10
C LYS A 170 -24.77 17.71 24.47
N ALA A 171 -23.52 18.03 24.13
CA ALA A 171 -22.52 17.08 23.66
C ALA A 171 -21.23 17.20 24.46
N THR A 172 -20.55 16.08 24.65
CA THR A 172 -19.23 16.01 25.27
C THR A 172 -18.30 15.24 24.34
N LEU A 173 -17.18 15.86 23.96
CA LEU A 173 -16.16 15.29 23.08
C LEU A 173 -14.91 15.00 23.91
N ASN A 174 -14.44 13.76 23.85
CA ASN A 174 -13.19 13.36 24.48
C ASN A 174 -12.13 13.21 23.39
N LEU A 175 -11.24 14.19 23.28
CA LEU A 175 -10.13 14.19 22.33
C LEU A 175 -8.85 13.87 23.09
N SER A 176 -8.45 12.60 23.08
CA SER A 176 -7.32 12.06 23.85
C SER A 176 -7.45 12.33 25.37
N SER A 177 -6.64 13.23 25.93
CA SER A 177 -6.66 13.63 27.35
C SER A 177 -7.61 14.80 27.66
N GLU A 178 -8.19 15.45 26.65
CA GLU A 178 -8.99 16.66 26.82
C GLU A 178 -10.48 16.38 26.65
N ILE A 179 -11.29 16.90 27.58
CA ILE A 179 -12.76 16.75 27.58
C ILE A 179 -13.38 18.11 27.29
N TYR A 180 -14.10 18.20 26.17
CA TYR A 180 -14.78 19.42 25.73
C TYR A 180 -16.29 19.24 25.83
N SER A 181 -16.98 20.17 26.52
CA SER A 181 -18.45 20.16 26.60
C SER A 181 -19.05 21.31 25.79
N VAL A 182 -20.01 20.99 24.92
CA VAL A 182 -20.70 21.92 24.03
C VAL A 182 -22.18 21.93 24.38
N ASN A 183 -22.72 23.10 24.78
CA ASN A 183 -24.11 23.27 25.19
C ASN A 183 -24.77 24.38 24.36
N ALA A 184 -25.74 24.02 23.52
CA ALA A 184 -26.50 25.00 22.74
C ALA A 184 -27.77 25.42 23.51
N THR A 185 -27.87 26.70 23.87
CA THR A 185 -28.99 27.25 24.68
C THR A 185 -29.96 28.13 23.89
N LYS A 186 -29.64 28.51 22.64
CA LYS A 186 -30.37 29.56 21.90
C LYS A 186 -31.04 29.03 20.64
N GLY A 187 -32.33 29.35 20.45
CA GLY A 187 -33.08 29.12 19.21
C GLY A 187 -33.87 27.80 19.15
N ILE A 188 -34.45 27.54 17.97
CA ILE A 188 -35.20 26.29 17.63
C ILE A 188 -34.21 25.11 17.64
N LEU A 189 -34.69 23.89 17.95
CA LEU A 189 -33.87 22.67 18.02
C LEU A 189 -32.92 22.48 16.82
N SER A 190 -33.38 22.79 15.60
CA SER A 190 -32.56 22.69 14.39
C SER A 190 -31.37 23.66 14.41
N ALA A 191 -31.58 24.90 14.84
CA ALA A 191 -30.50 25.90 14.98
C ALA A 191 -29.51 25.51 16.09
N GLN A 192 -30.00 24.95 17.20
CA GLN A 192 -29.16 24.44 18.29
C GLN A 192 -28.28 23.27 17.85
N LEU A 193 -28.78 22.38 16.98
CA LEU A 193 -28.00 21.27 16.42
C LEU A 193 -26.94 21.76 15.42
N VAL A 194 -27.25 22.78 14.62
CA VAL A 194 -26.30 23.40 13.68
C VAL A 194 -25.18 24.10 14.46
N SER A 195 -25.50 24.90 15.48
CA SER A 195 -24.49 25.58 16.30
C SER A 195 -23.60 24.57 17.03
N MET A 196 -24.17 23.52 17.61
CA MET A 196 -23.40 22.46 18.26
C MET A 196 -22.48 21.72 17.28
N LYS A 197 -22.93 21.49 16.05
CA LYS A 197 -22.11 20.88 14.98
C LYS A 197 -20.95 21.80 14.61
N GLU A 198 -21.19 23.09 14.45
CA GLU A 198 -20.13 24.05 14.10
C GLU A 198 -19.08 24.16 15.22
N GLU A 199 -19.53 24.28 16.48
CA GLU A 199 -18.66 24.34 17.66
C GLU A 199 -17.83 23.05 17.80
N SER A 200 -18.46 21.88 17.70
CA SER A 200 -17.73 20.58 17.74
C SER A 200 -16.72 20.42 16.61
N MET A 201 -17.07 20.84 15.39
CA MET A 201 -16.17 20.78 14.24
C MET A 201 -15.00 21.75 14.35
N SER A 202 -15.20 22.93 14.96
CA SER A 202 -14.12 23.88 15.21
C SER A 202 -13.11 23.33 16.21
N ILE A 203 -13.58 22.76 17.32
CA ILE A 203 -12.73 22.11 18.35
C ILE A 203 -11.90 20.98 17.73
N LEU A 204 -12.51 20.14 16.90
CA LEU A 204 -11.81 19.03 16.24
C LEU A 204 -10.74 19.53 15.25
N LYS A 205 -11.05 20.56 14.45
CA LYS A 205 -10.09 21.15 13.50
C LYS A 205 -8.89 21.75 14.24
N ASP A 206 -9.15 22.50 15.30
CA ASP A 206 -8.11 23.11 16.13
C ASP A 206 -7.23 22.07 16.81
N PHE A 207 -7.81 20.94 17.22
CA PHE A 207 -7.05 19.82 17.77
C PHE A 207 -6.14 19.19 16.70
N ILE A 208 -6.67 18.91 15.50
CA ILE A 208 -5.91 18.30 14.41
C ILE A 208 -4.75 19.23 13.97
N THR A 209 -4.98 20.53 13.83
CA THR A 209 -3.96 21.49 13.41
C THR A 209 -2.85 21.65 14.44
N LYS A 210 -3.17 21.66 15.74
CA LYS A 210 -2.16 21.72 16.81
C LYS A 210 -1.31 20.46 16.89
N HIS A 211 -1.87 19.28 16.61
CA HIS A 211 -1.17 18.01 16.77
C HIS A 211 -0.57 17.41 15.48
N ASN A 212 -0.90 17.94 14.30
CA ASN A 212 -0.36 17.47 13.01
C ASN A 212 0.54 18.50 12.32
N VAL A 213 1.34 19.27 13.07
CA VAL A 213 2.40 20.10 12.47
C VAL A 213 3.32 19.16 11.68
N PRO A 214 3.45 19.33 10.34
CA PRO A 214 4.40 18.57 9.56
C PRO A 214 5.79 18.82 10.12
N ASN A 215 6.49 17.75 10.50
CA ASN A 215 7.88 17.84 10.89
C ASN A 215 8.67 18.33 9.66
N ASP A 216 8.96 19.63 9.61
CA ASP A 216 9.86 20.26 8.64
C ASP A 216 11.19 19.52 8.69
N VAL A 217 11.40 18.65 7.72
CA VAL A 217 12.69 18.04 7.44
C VAL A 217 13.56 19.17 6.87
N PRO A 218 14.69 19.53 7.49
CA PRO A 218 15.58 20.53 6.93
C PRO A 218 16.16 20.01 5.62
N ASP A 219 15.77 20.61 4.51
CA ASP A 219 16.44 20.45 3.23
C ASP A 219 17.78 21.19 3.29
N GLU A 220 18.86 20.47 3.62
CA GLU A 220 20.22 21.01 3.43
C GLU A 220 20.55 21.05 1.94
N ALA A 221 20.36 22.21 1.34
CA ALA A 221 21.11 22.64 0.18
C ALA A 221 22.55 22.95 0.63
N VAL A 222 23.52 22.12 0.25
CA VAL A 222 24.92 22.54 0.20
C VAL A 222 25.46 22.23 -1.19
N GLU A 223 26.00 23.29 -1.76
CA GLU A 223 26.45 23.47 -3.12
C GLU A 223 27.61 22.54 -3.50
N SER A 224 27.69 22.31 -4.81
CA SER A 224 28.84 21.79 -5.52
C SER A 224 30.14 22.54 -5.19
N SER A 225 31.19 21.81 -4.83
CA SER A 225 32.58 22.25 -5.02
C SER A 225 33.42 21.10 -5.56
N SER A 226 34.00 21.30 -6.74
CA SER A 226 34.83 20.38 -7.50
C SER A 226 36.30 20.70 -7.28
N GLU A 227 37.10 19.79 -6.71
CA GLU A 227 38.55 19.88 -6.80
C GLU A 227 39.21 18.51 -6.59
N ASP A 228 40.42 18.41 -7.11
CA ASP A 228 41.18 17.26 -7.62
C ASP A 228 42.09 16.56 -6.57
N ASP A 229 42.53 15.35 -6.95
CA ASP A 229 43.78 14.65 -6.60
C ASP A 229 43.96 13.83 -5.28
N GLY A 230 44.65 12.68 -5.41
CA GLY A 230 45.45 12.07 -4.32
C GLY A 230 45.07 10.72 -3.69
N GLU A 231 45.44 9.61 -4.35
CA GLU A 231 46.05 8.35 -3.86
C GLU A 231 45.88 7.82 -2.40
N ALA A 232 45.27 6.62 -2.25
CA ALA A 232 45.79 5.39 -1.60
C ALA A 232 44.69 4.52 -0.93
N PRO A 233 44.80 3.16 -0.92
CA PRO A 233 43.71 2.26 -0.57
C PRO A 233 43.80 1.73 0.87
N GLU A 234 42.68 1.79 1.63
CA GLU A 234 42.53 1.05 2.89
C GLU A 234 41.33 0.08 2.88
N LYS A 235 41.55 -1.03 3.58
CA LYS A 235 40.84 -2.32 3.59
C LYS A 235 39.33 -2.27 3.89
N PRO A 236 38.57 -3.31 3.48
CA PRO A 236 37.15 -3.43 3.80
C PRO A 236 36.94 -3.90 5.25
N ALA A 237 36.21 -3.10 6.04
CA ALA A 237 35.70 -3.49 7.34
C ALA A 237 34.50 -4.45 7.21
N GLU A 238 34.59 -5.57 7.93
CA GLU A 238 33.63 -6.67 7.95
C GLU A 238 32.30 -6.27 8.61
N ARG A 239 31.17 -6.55 7.95
CA ARG A 239 29.84 -6.41 8.55
C ARG A 239 29.47 -7.65 9.37
N PRO A 240 28.91 -7.52 10.59
CA PRO A 240 28.58 -8.65 11.44
C PRO A 240 27.36 -9.43 10.91
N LYS A 241 27.50 -10.77 10.92
CA LYS A 241 26.47 -11.75 10.53
C LYS A 241 25.28 -11.71 11.51
N LYS A 242 24.08 -11.42 11.00
CA LYS A 242 22.81 -11.74 11.68
C LYS A 242 22.67 -13.27 11.77
N ARG A 243 22.50 -13.78 12.98
CA ARG A 243 22.10 -15.17 13.26
C ARG A 243 20.61 -15.33 12.94
N LYS A 244 20.23 -16.52 12.48
CA LYS A 244 18.84 -17.02 12.50
C LYS A 244 18.40 -17.27 13.93
#